data_AF-A0A441ZCE8-F1
#
_entry.id   AF-A0A441ZCE8-F1
#
_cell.length_a   1.000
_cell.length_b   1.000
_cell.length_c   1.000
_cell.angle_alpha   90.00
_cell.angle_beta   90.00
_cell.angle_gamma   90.00
#
_symmetry.space_group_name_H-M   'P 1'
#
loop_
_entity.id
_entity.type
_entity.pdbx_description
1 polymer ?
#
loop_
_entity_poly.entity_id
_entity_poly.type
_entity_poly.pdbx_seq_one_letter_code
_entity_poly.pdbx_strand_id
1 'polypeptide(L)'
;MTEAEFANRIDCNWPYHDISLSRELIQTAIGISPNAAFIALDELCPLPANTVVEPAILLALVDFWLSKFDHPLAPMISEGAISSINASNCRLPKFS
;
A
#
# COMPACT_ATOMS: atom_id res chain seq x y z
N MET A 1 16.87 0.56 11.18
CA MET A 1 15.50 0.09 11.43
C MET A 1 15.43 -1.34 10.96
N THR A 2 14.91 -2.24 11.79
CA THR A 2 14.63 -3.63 11.43
C THR A 2 13.28 -3.74 10.71
N GLU A 3 13.02 -4.89 10.11
CA GLU A 3 11.72 -5.19 9.50
C GLU A 3 10.57 -5.11 10.52
N ALA A 4 10.77 -5.64 11.73
CA ALA A 4 9.75 -5.60 12.79
C ALA A 4 9.49 -4.17 13.28
N GLU A 5 10.53 -3.34 13.42
CA GLU A 5 10.38 -1.93 13.77
C GLU A 5 9.64 -1.15 12.68
N PHE A 6 9.90 -1.48 11.41
CA PHE A 6 9.19 -0.86 10.29
C PHE A 6 7.73 -1.27 10.25
N ALA A 7 7.42 -2.57 10.36
CA ALA A 7 6.05 -3.09 10.39
C ALA A 7 5.23 -2.42 11.51
N ASN A 8 5.77 -2.39 12.73
CA ASN A 8 5.11 -1.74 13.87
C ASN A 8 4.87 -0.23 13.67
N ARG A 9 5.69 0.44 12.85
CA ARG A 9 5.56 1.88 12.58
C ARG A 9 4.39 2.16 11.63
N ILE A 10 4.17 1.29 10.65
CA ILE A 10 3.19 1.51 9.57
C ILE A 10 1.84 0.84 9.83
N ASP A 11 1.80 -0.19 10.67
CA ASP A 11 0.57 -0.92 11.05
C ASP A 11 -0.56 0.04 11.43
N CYS A 12 -1.61 0.05 10.60
CA CYS A 12 -2.79 0.89 10.75
C CYS A 12 -2.50 2.42 10.81
N ASN A 13 -1.29 2.85 10.47
CA ASN A 13 -0.80 4.22 10.63
C ASN A 13 -0.19 4.77 9.32
N TRP A 14 -0.59 4.20 8.19
CA TRP A 14 -0.11 4.66 6.88
C TRP A 14 -0.54 6.12 6.61
N PRO A 15 0.36 6.98 6.12
CA PRO A 15 0.09 8.40 5.89
C PRO A 15 -0.62 8.64 4.56
N TYR A 16 -1.86 8.19 4.44
CA TYR A 16 -2.65 8.19 3.19
C TYR A 16 -2.77 9.55 2.46
N HIS A 17 -2.73 10.66 3.20
CA HIS A 17 -2.84 12.00 2.64
C HIS A 17 -1.49 12.69 2.39
N ASP A 18 -0.40 12.07 2.82
CA ASP A 18 0.96 12.56 2.57
C ASP A 18 1.66 11.62 1.57
N ILE A 19 1.54 11.97 0.30
CA ILE A 19 2.09 11.18 -0.81
C ILE A 19 3.62 11.15 -0.77
N SER A 20 4.24 12.25 -0.34
CA SER A 20 5.69 12.34 -0.22
C SER A 20 6.17 11.35 0.84
N LEU A 21 5.57 11.38 2.02
CA LEU A 21 5.90 10.45 3.11
C LEU A 21 5.57 8.99 2.74
N SER A 22 4.45 8.74 2.06
CA SER A 22 4.11 7.40 1.56
C SER A 22 5.20 6.83 0.63
N ARG A 23 5.72 7.65 -0.29
CA ARG A 23 6.81 7.25 -1.19
C ARG A 23 8.11 6.98 -0.44
N GLU A 24 8.44 7.82 0.54
CA GLU A 24 9.61 7.61 1.40
C GLU A 24 9.51 6.30 2.20
N LEU A 25 8.33 5.98 2.74
CA LEU A 25 8.08 4.72 3.43
C LEU A 25 8.22 3.52 2.50
N ILE A 26 7.69 3.59 1.28
CA ILE A 26 7.85 2.53 0.26
C ILE A 26 9.33 2.29 -0.05
N GLN A 27 10.11 3.35 -0.31
CA GLN A 27 11.54 3.20 -0.60
C GLN A 27 12.30 2.66 0.60
N THR A 28 11.93 3.10 1.81
CA THR A 28 12.50 2.59 3.06
C THR A 28 12.23 1.09 3.20
N ALA A 29 11.00 0.64 2.94
CA ALA A 29 10.61 -0.77 2.99
C ALA A 29 11.44 -1.64 2.04
N ILE A 30 11.56 -1.20 0.78
CA ILE A 30 12.37 -1.87 -0.25
C ILE A 30 13.84 -1.98 0.18
N GLY A 31 14.37 -0.95 0.84
CA GLY A 31 15.75 -0.96 1.34
C GLY A 31 15.98 -1.88 2.55
N ILE A 32 14.91 -2.32 3.24
CA ILE A 32 15.01 -3.23 4.39
C ILE A 32 15.03 -4.68 3.92
N SER A 33 13.98 -5.11 3.20
CA SER A 33 13.84 -6.48 2.73
C SER A 33 12.68 -6.59 1.72
N PRO A 34 12.62 -7.68 0.94
CA PRO A 34 11.43 -8.01 0.15
C PRO A 34 10.15 -8.10 0.99
N ASN A 35 10.23 -8.68 2.19
CA ASN A 35 9.07 -8.82 3.06
C ASN A 35 8.55 -7.46 3.55
N ALA A 36 9.44 -6.55 3.95
CA ALA A 36 9.07 -5.19 4.29
C ALA A 36 8.40 -4.47 3.12
N ALA A 37 8.91 -4.63 1.89
CA ALA A 37 8.29 -4.07 0.70
C ALA A 37 6.86 -4.60 0.48
N PHE A 38 6.62 -5.89 0.69
CA PHE A 38 5.28 -6.46 0.63
C PHE A 38 4.35 -5.92 1.73
N ILE A 39 4.84 -5.81 2.98
CA ILE A 39 4.07 -5.23 4.09
C ILE A 39 3.67 -3.79 3.78
N ALA A 40 4.57 -2.98 3.21
CA ALA A 40 4.26 -1.61 2.81
C ALA A 40 3.14 -1.52 1.75
N LEU A 41 3.10 -2.48 0.82
CA LEU A 41 2.03 -2.55 -0.17
C LEU A 41 0.71 -3.04 0.45
N ASP A 42 0.78 -3.99 1.39
CA ASP A 42 -0.39 -4.49 2.13
C ASP A 42 -1.04 -3.38 2.96
N GLU A 43 -0.27 -2.48 3.58
CA GLU A 43 -0.82 -1.31 4.28
C GLU A 43 -1.52 -0.30 3.35
N LEU A 44 -1.26 -0.30 2.04
CA LEU A 44 -2.07 0.50 1.10
C LEU A 44 -3.48 -0.09 0.92
N CYS A 45 -3.68 -1.36 1.29
CA CYS A 45 -4.88 -2.17 1.05
C CYS A 45 -5.17 -3.12 2.25
N PRO A 46 -5.97 -2.77 3.27
CA PRO A 46 -7.27 -2.12 3.14
C PRO A 46 -7.35 -0.77 3.88
N LEU A 47 -8.11 0.19 3.32
CA LEU A 47 -8.36 1.46 3.99
C LEU A 47 -9.12 1.25 5.31
N PRO A 48 -8.68 1.90 6.42
CA PRO A 48 -9.47 1.98 7.63
C PRO A 48 -10.86 2.58 7.34
N ALA A 49 -11.89 2.16 8.08
CA ALA A 49 -13.29 2.50 7.79
C ALA A 49 -13.58 4.02 7.73
N ASN A 50 -12.74 4.84 8.37
CA ASN A 50 -12.89 6.30 8.44
C ASN A 50 -11.93 7.06 7.51
N THR A 51 -11.14 6.35 6.69
CA THR A 51 -10.18 6.96 5.77
C THR A 51 -10.77 7.02 4.37
N VAL A 52 -10.86 8.23 3.81
CA VAL A 52 -11.32 8.46 2.43
C VAL A 52 -10.14 8.92 1.59
N VAL A 53 -9.71 8.09 0.64
CA VAL A 53 -8.60 8.40 -0.28
C VAL A 53 -9.11 8.18 -1.69
N GLU A 54 -8.75 9.07 -2.62
CA GLU A 54 -9.08 8.86 -4.01
C GLU A 54 -8.37 7.60 -4.54
N PRO A 55 -9.06 6.68 -5.22
CA PRO A 55 -8.45 5.45 -5.73
C PRO A 55 -7.24 5.71 -6.62
N ALA A 56 -7.28 6.77 -7.41
CA ALA A 56 -6.18 7.18 -8.27
C ALA A 56 -4.87 7.44 -7.50
N ILE A 57 -4.97 7.93 -6.26
CA ILE A 57 -3.82 8.13 -5.38
C ILE A 57 -3.19 6.79 -4.99
N LEU A 58 -4.01 5.84 -4.54
CA LEU A 58 -3.53 4.51 -4.14
C LEU A 58 -2.92 3.76 -5.33
N LEU A 59 -3.58 3.80 -6.49
CA LEU A 59 -3.06 3.22 -7.72
C LEU A 59 -1.69 3.83 -8.10
N ALA A 60 -1.54 5.15 -8.00
CA ALA A 60 -0.26 5.81 -8.26
C ALA A 60 0.84 5.40 -7.25
N LEU A 61 0.49 5.05 -6.01
CA LEU A 61 1.45 4.51 -5.03
C LEU A 61 1.83 3.06 -5.33
N VAL A 62 0.88 2.23 -5.80
CA VAL A 62 1.17 0.87 -6.28
C VAL A 62 2.07 0.89 -7.51
N ASP A 63 1.78 1.76 -8.48
CA ASP A 63 2.64 1.94 -9.66
C ASP A 63 4.05 2.39 -9.28
N PHE A 64 4.15 3.31 -8.32
CA PHE A 64 5.43 3.74 -7.78
C PHE A 64 6.19 2.58 -7.13
N TRP A 65 5.53 1.80 -6.26
CA TRP A 65 6.11 0.61 -5.64
C TRP A 65 6.63 -0.38 -6.69
N LEU A 66 5.82 -0.69 -7.70
CA LEU A 66 6.18 -1.62 -8.78
C LEU A 66 7.37 -1.12 -9.60
N SER A 67 7.47 0.21 -9.81
CA SER A 67 8.60 0.82 -10.52
C SER A 67 9.94 0.78 -9.75
N LYS A 68 9.89 0.54 -8.43
CA LYS A 68 11.07 0.57 -7.54
C LYS A 68 11.47 -0.79 -7.01
N PHE A 69 10.54 -1.72 -6.92
CA PHE A 69 10.76 -3.03 -6.32
C PHE A 69 10.99 -4.10 -7.39
N ASP A 70 12.27 -4.40 -7.64
CA ASP A 70 12.67 -5.46 -8.57
C ASP A 70 12.59 -6.83 -7.89
N HIS A 71 11.44 -7.50 -8.05
CA HIS A 71 11.21 -8.83 -7.50
C HIS A 71 10.31 -9.67 -8.44
N PRO A 72 10.58 -10.98 -8.63
CA PRO A 72 9.79 -11.83 -9.54
C PRO A 72 8.30 -11.89 -9.24
N LEU A 73 7.92 -11.74 -7.96
CA LEU A 73 6.52 -11.74 -7.53
C LEU A 73 5.84 -10.37 -7.61
N ALA A 74 6.60 -9.28 -7.80
CA ALA A 74 6.05 -7.93 -7.75
C ALA A 74 4.85 -7.71 -8.71
N PRO A 75 4.87 -8.20 -9.97
CA PRO A 75 3.73 -8.04 -10.87
C PRO A 75 2.44 -8.66 -10.31
N MET A 76 2.50 -9.94 -9.92
CA MET A 76 1.35 -10.67 -9.38
C MET A 76 0.77 -10.03 -8.11
N ILE A 77 1.65 -9.59 -7.20
CA ILE A 77 1.22 -8.98 -5.95
C ILE A 77 0.60 -7.60 -6.22
N SER A 78 1.16 -6.81 -7.13
CA SER A 78 0.60 -5.50 -7.50
C SER A 78 -0.78 -5.61 -8.15
N GLU A 79 -1.03 -6.64 -8.97
CA GLU A 79 -2.35 -6.92 -9.56
C GLU A 79 -3.40 -7.21 -8.47
N GLY A 80 -3.00 -7.94 -7.42
CA GLY A 80 -3.84 -8.19 -6.25
C GLY A 80 -4.21 -6.91 -5.50
N ALA A 81 -3.24 -6.03 -5.25
CA ALA A 81 -3.46 -4.73 -4.60
C ALA A 81 -4.40 -3.83 -5.43
N ILE A 82 -4.15 -3.72 -6.75
CA ILE A 82 -5.00 -2.95 -7.68
C ILE A 82 -6.44 -3.48 -7.66
N SER A 83 -6.61 -4.81 -7.69
CA SER A 83 -7.93 -5.45 -7.63
C SER A 83 -8.66 -5.11 -6.33
N SER A 84 -7.96 -5.13 -5.20
CA SER A 84 -8.52 -4.77 -3.88
C SER A 84 -8.92 -3.30 -3.78
N ILE A 85 -8.12 -2.37 -4.32
CA ILE A 85 -8.44 -0.94 -4.39
C ILE A 85 -9.71 -0.73 -5.22
N ASN A 86 -9.79 -1.35 -6.39
CA ASN A 86 -10.95 -1.24 -7.27
C ASN A 86 -12.22 -1.87 -6.66
N ALA A 87 -12.10 -3.01 -5.99
CA ALA A 87 -13.21 -3.67 -5.31
C ALA A 87 -13.73 -2.86 -4.12
N SER A 88 -12.86 -2.14 -3.42
CA SER A 88 -13.24 -1.27 -2.30
C SER A 88 -14.13 -0.10 -2.75
N ASN A 89 -14.00 0.35 -4.00
CA ASN A 89 -14.90 1.33 -4.63
C ASN A 89 -16.23 0.73 -5.08
N CYS A 90 -16.27 -0.58 -5.30
CA CYS A 90 -17.47 -1.33 -5.67
C CYS A 90 -18.29 -1.80 -4.47
N ARG A 91 -18.07 -1.26 -3.25
CA ARG A 91 -19.04 -1.43 -2.17
C ARG A 91 -20.33 -0.71 -2.56
N LEU A 92 -21.20 -1.43 -3.27
CA LEU A 92 -22.60 -1.10 -3.49
C LEU A 92 -23.20 -0.55 -2.19
N PRO A 93 -24.08 0.46 -2.25
CA PRO A 93 -24.76 0.94 -1.07
C PRO A 93 -25.40 -0.28 -0.38
N LYS A 94 -25.00 -0.53 0.87
CA LYS A 94 -25.76 -1.44 1.72
C LYS A 94 -27.13 -0.81 1.84
N PHE A 95 -28.11 -1.36 1.13
CA PHE A 95 -29.51 -1.04 1.37
C PHE A 95 -29.78 -1.37 2.84
N SER A 96 -29.88 -0.31 3.64
CA SER A 96 -30.37 -0.30 5.02
C SER A 96 -31.88 -0.48 5.02
#